data_AF-A0A7R9D556-F1
#
_entry.id   AF-A0A7R9D556-F1
#
_cell.length_a   1.000
_cell.length_b   1.000
_cell.length_c   1.000
_cell.angle_alpha   90.00
_cell.angle_beta   90.00
_cell.angle_gamma   90.00
#
_symmetry.space_group_name_H-M   'P 1'
#
loop_
_entity.id
_entity.type
_entity.pdbx_description
1 polymer ?
#
loop_
_entity_poly.entity_id
_entity_poly.type
_entity_poly.pdbx_seq_one_letter_code
_entity_poly.pdbx_strand_id
1 'polypeptide(L)'
;MADANESSESDVGVITILVYKILKSRQRVPEHVEPEPELPKLRKDFTVEELKKYDGTGSDGRVLVAVNGKVFDVTKGKRFYGP
;
A
#
# COMPACT_ATOMS: atom_id res chain seq x y z
N MET A 1 23.18 33.41 -37.94
CA MET A 1 23.63 32.02 -37.73
C MET A 1 23.43 31.75 -36.25
N ALA A 2 22.19 31.48 -35.83
CA ALA A 2 21.90 31.22 -34.42
C ALA A 2 22.35 29.78 -34.12
N ASP A 3 23.12 29.65 -33.05
CA ASP A 3 23.97 28.51 -32.77
C ASP A 3 23.16 27.23 -32.54
N ALA A 4 23.30 26.27 -33.46
CA ALA A 4 22.70 24.93 -33.36
C ALA A 4 23.09 24.18 -32.06
N ASN A 5 24.16 24.63 -31.39
CA ASN A 5 24.61 24.12 -30.10
C ASN A 5 23.63 24.45 -28.96
N GLU A 6 23.00 25.64 -28.97
CA GLU A 6 22.08 26.06 -27.90
C GLU A 6 20.79 25.21 -27.89
N SER A 7 20.31 24.83 -29.07
CA SER A 7 19.20 23.88 -29.22
C SER A 7 19.57 22.49 -28.68
N SER A 8 20.76 21.99 -29.01
CA SER A 8 21.21 20.65 -28.58
C SER A 8 21.41 20.54 -27.06
N GLU A 9 21.85 21.61 -26.41
CA GLU A 9 22.01 21.65 -24.95
C GLU A 9 20.66 21.63 -24.23
N SER A 10 19.65 22.30 -24.79
CA SER A 10 18.29 22.30 -24.25
C SER A 10 17.65 20.91 -24.29
N ASP A 11 17.87 20.16 -25.38
CA ASP A 11 17.33 18.81 -25.56
C ASP A 11 17.91 17.82 -24.55
N VAL A 12 19.23 17.87 -24.33
CA VAL A 12 19.92 17.03 -23.33
C VAL A 12 19.42 17.35 -21.92
N GLY A 13 19.18 18.63 -21.62
CA GLY A 13 18.60 19.07 -20.35
C GLY A 13 17.20 18.50 -20.11
N VAL A 14 16.31 18.60 -21.12
CA VAL A 14 14.95 18.07 -21.06
C VAL A 14 14.96 16.54 -20.89
N ILE A 15 15.78 15.83 -21.67
CA ILE A 15 15.91 14.36 -21.57
C ILE A 15 16.39 13.96 -20.17
N THR A 16 17.39 14.66 -19.62
CA THR A 16 17.91 14.38 -18.28
C THR A 16 16.85 14.56 -17.20
N ILE A 17 16.06 15.65 -17.28
CA ILE A 17 14.96 15.91 -16.34
C ILE A 17 13.87 14.84 -16.47
N LEU A 18 13.50 14.45 -17.69
CA LEU A 18 12.48 13.43 -17.93
C LEU A 18 12.93 12.06 -17.40
N VAL A 19 14.16 11.64 -17.68
CA VAL A 19 14.74 10.40 -17.17
C VAL A 19 14.79 10.42 -15.64
N TYR A 20 15.25 11.52 -15.03
CA TYR A 20 15.25 11.68 -13.57
C TYR A 20 13.84 11.55 -12.99
N LYS A 21 12.84 12.21 -13.59
CA LYS A 21 11.45 12.14 -13.11
C LYS A 21 10.85 10.74 -13.28
N ILE A 22 11.15 10.02 -14.36
CA ILE A 22 10.64 8.65 -14.58
C ILE A 22 11.27 7.67 -13.59
N LEU A 23 12.60 7.72 -13.42
CA LEU A 23 13.33 6.85 -12.48
C LEU A 23 12.92 7.12 -11.03
N LYS A 24 12.77 8.39 -10.65
CA LYS A 24 12.32 8.79 -9.30
C LYS A 24 10.83 8.54 -9.05
N SER A 25 9.98 8.69 -10.07
CA SER A 25 8.53 8.40 -9.97
C SER A 25 8.25 6.93 -9.68
N ARG A 26 9.11 6.02 -10.15
CA ARG A 26 9.04 4.59 -9.82
C ARG A 26 9.38 4.29 -8.36
N GLN A 27 10.04 5.20 -7.66
CA GLN A 27 10.38 5.08 -6.24
C GLN A 27 9.35 5.75 -5.33
N ARG A 28 8.06 5.75 -5.69
CA ARG A 28 7.00 5.86 -4.67
C ARG A 28 7.06 4.59 -3.82
N VAL A 29 8.06 4.53 -2.95
CA VAL A 29 8.10 3.62 -1.82
C VAL A 29 6.78 3.86 -1.10
N PRO A 30 5.92 2.84 -0.98
CA PRO A 30 4.69 3.00 -0.23
C PRO A 30 5.04 3.61 1.12
N GLU A 31 4.29 4.66 1.44
CA GLU A 31 4.33 5.44 2.67
C GLU A 31 4.78 4.57 3.84
N HIS A 32 5.76 5.07 4.61
CA HIS A 32 6.29 4.41 5.79
C HIS A 32 5.12 3.96 6.66
N VAL A 33 4.77 2.66 6.56
CA VAL A 33 3.77 2.06 7.42
C VAL A 33 4.47 2.01 8.76
N GLU A 34 4.20 3.00 9.62
CA GLU A 34 4.55 2.89 11.03
C GLU A 34 4.17 1.48 11.47
N PRO A 35 5.07 0.74 12.15
CA PRO A 35 4.74 -0.59 12.62
C PRO A 35 3.54 -0.46 13.54
N GLU A 36 2.35 -0.78 13.01
CA GLU A 36 1.12 -0.81 13.79
C GLU A 36 1.38 -1.68 15.01
N PRO A 37 0.96 -1.22 16.21
CA PRO A 37 1.16 -1.96 17.43
C PRO A 37 0.68 -3.39 17.23
N GLU A 38 1.57 -4.36 17.45
CA GLU A 38 1.26 -5.77 17.24
C GLU A 38 0.06 -6.14 18.12
N LEU A 39 -1.09 -6.34 17.47
CA LEU A 39 -2.30 -6.69 18.16
C LEU A 39 -2.09 -8.02 18.90
N PRO A 40 -2.73 -8.20 20.08
CA PRO A 40 -2.65 -9.45 20.82
C PRO A 40 -2.97 -10.63 19.91
N LYS A 41 -2.17 -11.70 20.00
CA LYS A 41 -2.36 -12.92 19.21
C LYS A 41 -3.76 -13.48 19.48
N LEU A 42 -4.63 -13.44 18.46
CA LEU A 42 -5.92 -14.13 18.54
C LEU A 42 -5.72 -15.65 18.41
N ARG A 43 -6.65 -16.39 19.01
CA ARG A 43 -6.79 -17.83 18.76
C ARG A 43 -7.14 -18.03 17.28
N LYS A 44 -6.74 -19.16 16.69
CA LYS A 44 -6.93 -19.42 15.26
C LYS A 44 -8.27 -20.07 14.92
N ASP A 45 -8.97 -20.54 15.94
CA ASP A 45 -10.24 -21.25 15.82
C ASP A 45 -11.37 -20.27 16.09
N PHE A 46 -12.23 -20.07 15.09
CA PHE A 46 -13.42 -19.24 15.18
C PHE A 46 -14.60 -20.03 14.63
N THR A 47 -15.73 -19.92 15.31
CA THR A 47 -17.02 -20.22 14.69
C THR A 47 -17.38 -19.14 13.69
N VAL A 48 -18.28 -19.45 12.75
CA VAL A 48 -18.74 -18.48 11.74
C VAL A 48 -19.38 -17.26 12.41
N GLU A 49 -20.09 -17.47 13.52
CA GLU A 49 -20.75 -16.41 14.30
C GLU A 49 -19.75 -15.49 15.01
N GLU A 50 -18.65 -16.04 15.52
CA GLU A 50 -17.57 -15.26 16.11
C GLU A 50 -16.79 -14.49 15.06
N LEU A 51 -16.50 -15.10 13.91
CA LEU A 51 -15.77 -14.46 12.83
C LEU A 51 -16.52 -13.25 12.26
N LYS A 52 -17.86 -13.33 12.18
CA LYS A 52 -18.73 -12.25 11.68
C LYS A 52 -18.63 -10.95 12.49
N LYS A 53 -18.16 -11.01 13.74
CA LYS A 53 -17.95 -9.82 14.58
C LYS A 53 -16.76 -8.97 14.15
N TYR A 54 -15.89 -9.51 13.29
CA TYR A 54 -14.66 -8.88 12.83
C TYR A 54 -14.75 -8.44 11.36
N ASP A 55 -15.72 -7.59 11.06
CA ASP A 55 -15.96 -7.01 9.73
C ASP A 55 -15.37 -5.60 9.56
N GLY A 56 -14.62 -5.11 10.57
CA GLY A 56 -14.03 -3.78 10.60
C GLY A 56 -14.91 -2.68 11.19
N THR A 57 -16.14 -2.98 11.61
CA THR A 57 -17.07 -2.01 12.25
C THR A 57 -17.02 -2.03 13.79
N GLY A 58 -16.41 -3.06 14.37
CA GLY A 58 -16.25 -3.22 15.81
C GLY A 58 -15.32 -2.19 16.47
N SER A 59 -15.32 -2.18 17.81
CA SER A 59 -14.52 -1.26 18.63
C SER A 59 -13.01 -1.40 18.44
N ASP A 60 -12.55 -2.60 18.07
CA ASP A 60 -11.16 -2.90 17.74
C ASP A 60 -10.83 -2.73 16.26
N GLY A 61 -11.84 -2.46 15.41
CA GLY A 61 -11.69 -2.15 14.00
C GLY A 61 -11.06 -3.25 13.14
N ARG A 62 -10.88 -4.46 13.69
CA ARG A 62 -10.21 -5.59 13.04
C ARG A 62 -11.07 -6.19 11.93
N VAL A 63 -10.39 -6.66 10.90
CA VAL A 63 -11.01 -7.39 9.80
C VAL A 63 -10.39 -8.77 9.72
N LEU A 64 -11.20 -9.81 9.96
CA LEU A 64 -10.79 -11.20 9.83
C LEU A 64 -11.51 -11.87 8.66
N VAL A 65 -10.77 -12.65 7.87
CA VAL A 65 -11.32 -13.39 6.73
C VAL A 65 -10.94 -14.85 6.83
N ALA A 66 -11.91 -15.75 6.63
CA ALA A 66 -11.66 -17.19 6.52
C ALA A 66 -11.56 -17.62 5.05
N VAL A 67 -10.47 -18.30 4.69
CA VAL A 67 -10.28 -18.93 3.38
C VAL A 67 -9.87 -20.38 3.58
N ASN A 68 -10.63 -21.33 3.02
CA ASN A 68 -10.37 -22.76 3.14
C ASN A 68 -10.18 -23.22 4.61
N GLY A 69 -11.04 -22.74 5.51
CA GLY A 69 -11.00 -23.07 6.94
C GLY A 69 -9.87 -22.40 7.73
N LYS A 70 -9.06 -21.53 7.11
CA LYS A 70 -8.01 -20.78 7.80
C LYS A 70 -8.41 -19.32 7.95
N VAL A 71 -8.26 -18.77 9.16
CA VAL A 71 -8.56 -17.38 9.45
C VAL A 71 -7.30 -16.52 9.32
N PHE A 72 -7.45 -15.40 8.62
CA PHE A 72 -6.40 -14.42 8.35
C PHE A 72 -6.83 -13.05 8.89
N ASP A 73 -5.90 -12.36 9.53
CA ASP A 73 -6.06 -10.95 9.89
C ASP A 73 -5.67 -10.09 8.69
N VAL A 74 -6.66 -9.41 8.12
CA VAL A 74 -6.51 -8.52 6.96
C VAL A 74 -6.78 -7.07 7.32
N THR A 75 -6.65 -6.71 8.61
CA THR A 75 -6.91 -5.35 9.11
C THR A 75 -6.07 -4.29 8.37
N LYS A 76 -4.82 -4.61 7.99
CA LYS A 76 -3.96 -3.73 7.17
C LYS A 76 -4.56 -3.40 5.80
N GLY A 77 -5.41 -4.28 5.29
CA GLY A 77 -6.12 -4.13 4.03
C GLY A 77 -7.55 -3.63 4.20
N LYS A 78 -7.92 -3.00 5.33
CA LYS A 78 -9.31 -2.60 5.65
C LYS A 78 -10.02 -1.90 4.49
N ARG A 79 -9.33 -1.03 3.73
CA ARG A 79 -9.83 -0.40 2.49
C ARG A 79 -10.47 -1.38 1.49
N PHE A 80 -9.98 -2.61 1.43
CA PHE A 80 -10.39 -3.63 0.46
C PHE A 80 -11.38 -4.65 1.04
N TYR A 81 -11.36 -4.85 2.36
CA TYR A 81 -12.05 -5.96 3.02
C TYR A 81 -13.11 -5.53 4.04
N GLY A 82 -13.15 -4.26 4.42
CA GLY A 82 -14.20 -3.65 5.25
C GLY A 82 -14.98 -2.59 4.46
N PRO A 83 -16.14 -2.15 4.97
CA PRO A 83 -16.93 -1.06 4.41
C PRO A 83 -16.25 0.31 4.56
#